data_AF-A0A2G9YHG5-F1
#
_entry.id   AF-A0A2G9YHG5-F1
#
_cell.length_a   1.000
_cell.length_b   1.000
_cell.length_c   1.000
_cell.angle_alpha   90.00
_cell.angle_beta   90.00
_cell.angle_gamma   90.00
#
_symmetry.space_group_name_H-M   'P 1'
#
loop_
_entity.id
_entity.type
_entity.pdbx_description
1 polymer ?
#
loop_
_entity_poly.entity_id
_entity_poly.type
_entity_poly.pdbx_seq_one_letter_code
_entity_poly.pdbx_strand_id
1 'polypeptide(L)'
;MQKYDGIYVHIKGPDEPAHDGDFQKKKESIEAIDKYFFSSLLPKLDIANTIVAITADHSTVCAIKAHTADPVPLLVCGGNIKPDGTMSFSEKAAKLGSVGELKGVDIMPFLVKLAKE
;
A
#
# COMPACT_ATOMS: atom_id res chain seq x y z
N MET A 1 9.77 7.31 -24.23
CA MET A 1 8.52 6.54 -24.32
C MET A 1 8.22 5.93 -22.97
N GLN A 2 7.18 6.39 -22.26
CA GLN A 2 6.49 5.51 -21.31
C GLN A 2 5.63 4.55 -22.14
N LYS A 3 5.78 3.24 -21.93
CA LYS A 3 5.14 2.18 -22.74
C LYS A 3 3.88 1.59 -22.10
N TYR A 4 3.54 2.00 -20.88
CA TYR A 4 2.49 1.38 -20.08
C TYR A 4 1.69 2.45 -19.34
N ASP A 5 0.37 2.25 -19.27
CA ASP A 5 -0.56 3.12 -18.55
C ASP A 5 -0.65 2.78 -17.04
N GLY A 6 0.03 1.71 -16.60
CA GLY A 6 0.08 1.29 -15.21
C GLY A 6 1.25 0.35 -14.94
N ILE A 7 1.74 0.37 -13.69
CA ILE A 7 2.85 -0.47 -13.23
C ILE A 7 2.42 -1.13 -11.93
N TYR A 8 2.57 -2.46 -11.86
CA TYR A 8 2.37 -3.23 -10.64
C TYR A 8 3.72 -3.65 -10.06
N VAL A 9 3.92 -3.42 -8.76
CA VAL A 9 5.14 -3.79 -8.05
C VAL A 9 4.75 -4.63 -6.84
N HIS A 10 5.30 -5.85 -6.76
CA HIS A 10 5.11 -6.75 -5.63
C HIS A 10 6.42 -6.89 -4.85
N ILE A 11 6.36 -6.71 -3.52
CA ILE A 11 7.52 -6.80 -2.63
C ILE A 11 7.20 -7.81 -1.53
N LYS A 12 7.87 -8.98 -1.55
CA LYS A 12 7.60 -10.09 -0.63
C LYS A 12 8.15 -9.89 0.79
N GLY A 13 9.15 -9.01 0.96
CA GLY A 13 10.02 -8.92 2.14
C GLY A 13 9.34 -9.03 3.51
N PRO A 14 8.26 -8.28 3.81
CA PRO A 14 7.65 -8.25 5.14
C PRO A 14 6.91 -9.52 5.57
N ASP A 15 6.60 -10.43 4.64
CA ASP A 15 5.78 -11.61 4.92
C ASP A 15 6.59 -12.75 5.60
N GLU A 16 7.81 -13.00 5.14
CA GLU A 16 8.71 -14.03 5.70
C GLU A 16 8.97 -13.87 7.21
N PRO A 17 9.40 -12.70 7.73
CA PRO A 17 9.62 -12.55 9.17
C PRO A 17 8.32 -12.65 9.97
N ALA A 18 7.16 -12.39 9.35
CA ALA A 18 5.87 -12.60 9.99
C ALA A 18 5.58 -14.09 10.22
N HIS A 19 5.92 -14.96 9.25
CA HIS A 19 5.86 -16.42 9.42
C HIS A 19 6.84 -16.95 10.47
N ASP A 20 8.00 -16.32 10.65
CA ASP A 20 8.92 -16.67 11.74
C ASP A 20 8.43 -16.18 13.12
N GLY A 21 7.48 -15.24 13.14
CA GLY A 21 7.00 -14.54 14.33
C GLY A 21 7.94 -13.44 14.82
N ASP A 22 8.85 -12.99 13.97
CA ASP A 22 9.84 -11.95 14.25
C ASP A 22 9.28 -10.57 13.87
N PHE A 23 8.56 -9.95 14.80
CA PHE A 23 7.96 -8.63 14.57
C PHE A 23 9.02 -7.55 14.33
N GLN A 24 10.22 -7.72 14.91
CA GLN A 24 11.29 -6.74 14.79
C GLN A 24 11.83 -6.74 13.35
N LYS A 25 12.12 -7.92 12.79
CA LYS A 25 12.52 -8.04 11.37
C LYS A 25 11.40 -7.65 10.41
N LYS A 26 10.13 -7.93 10.73
CA LYS A 26 9.01 -7.46 9.92
C LYS A 26 8.99 -5.94 9.84
N LYS A 27 9.15 -5.26 10.99
CA LYS A 27 9.25 -3.80 11.06
C LYS A 27 10.44 -3.29 10.25
N GLU A 28 11.63 -3.87 10.44
CA GLU A 28 12.84 -3.50 9.70
C GLU A 28 12.68 -3.68 8.18
N SER A 29 11.97 -4.72 7.75
CA SER A 29 11.67 -4.95 6.33
C SER A 29 10.78 -3.85 5.74
N ILE A 30 9.73 -3.43 6.47
CA ILE A 30 8.85 -2.33 6.07
C ILE A 30 9.63 -1.00 6.04
N GLU A 31 10.44 -0.73 7.07
CA GLU A 31 11.31 0.46 7.13
C GLU A 31 12.33 0.49 5.99
N ALA A 32 12.86 -0.67 5.59
CA ALA A 32 13.76 -0.77 4.45
C ALA A 32 13.05 -0.47 3.12
N ILE A 33 11.80 -0.92 2.94
CA ILE A 33 11.00 -0.58 1.76
C ILE A 33 10.77 0.93 1.67
N ASP A 34 10.35 1.56 2.77
CA ASP A 34 10.19 3.02 2.83
C ASP A 34 11.50 3.75 2.49
N LYS A 35 12.58 3.37 3.18
CA LYS A 35 13.89 4.01 3.05
C LYS A 35 14.55 3.83 1.70
N TYR A 36 14.43 2.68 1.05
CA TYR A 36 15.21 2.36 -0.16
C TYR A 36 14.37 2.37 -1.44
N PHE A 37 13.11 1.93 -1.37
CA PHE A 37 12.23 1.90 -2.54
C PHE A 37 11.48 3.22 -2.70
N PHE A 38 10.69 3.62 -1.70
CA PHE A 38 9.86 4.83 -1.82
C PHE A 38 10.69 6.11 -1.88
N SER A 39 11.74 6.25 -1.08
CA SER A 39 12.63 7.42 -1.16
C SER A 39 13.27 7.63 -2.54
N SER A 40 13.51 6.54 -3.29
CA SER A 40 14.09 6.57 -4.64
C SER A 40 13.03 6.79 -5.72
N LEU A 41 11.81 6.31 -5.49
CA LEU A 41 10.70 6.38 -6.43
C LEU A 41 9.99 7.73 -6.38
N LEU A 42 9.61 8.21 -5.19
CA LEU A 42 8.75 9.38 -5.01
C LEU A 42 9.30 10.66 -5.70
N PRO A 43 10.60 11.00 -5.66
CA PRO A 43 11.12 12.18 -6.34
C PRO A 43 11.07 12.11 -7.87
N LYS A 44 10.87 10.91 -8.43
CA LYS A 44 10.81 10.66 -9.89
C LYS A 44 9.37 10.54 -10.40
N LEU A 45 8.38 10.52 -9.51
CA LEU A 45 6.98 10.43 -9.87
C LEU A 45 6.39 11.83 -10.06
N ASP A 46 5.74 12.05 -11.20
CA ASP A 46 4.83 13.17 -11.36
C ASP A 46 3.50 12.83 -10.68
N ILE A 47 3.43 13.09 -9.38
CA ILE A 47 2.27 12.74 -8.55
C ILE A 47 0.99 13.47 -8.96
N ALA A 48 1.10 14.61 -9.65
CA ALA A 48 -0.05 15.35 -10.15
C ALA A 48 -0.75 14.62 -11.31
N ASN A 49 -0.02 13.80 -12.06
CA ASN A 49 -0.53 13.02 -13.20
C ASN A 49 -0.44 11.50 -12.99
N THR A 50 -0.09 11.05 -11.78
CA THR A 50 0.08 9.63 -11.46
C THR A 50 -0.72 9.28 -10.22
N ILE A 51 -1.61 8.29 -10.33
CA ILE A 51 -2.26 7.69 -9.17
C ILE A 51 -1.34 6.60 -8.60
N VAL A 52 -1.06 6.69 -7.31
CA VAL A 52 -0.28 5.70 -6.56
C VAL A 52 -1.20 4.99 -5.58
N ALA A 53 -1.19 3.66 -5.60
CA ALA A 53 -1.90 2.82 -4.65
C ALA A 53 -0.91 1.90 -3.93
N ILE A 54 -1.02 1.81 -2.60
CA ILE A 54 -0.16 0.97 -1.75
C ILE A 54 -1.07 0.14 -0.85
N THR A 55 -0.90 -1.17 -0.87
CA THR A 55 -1.61 -2.14 -0.01
C THR A 55 -0.77 -3.41 0.12
N ALA A 56 -1.20 -4.30 1.00
CA ALA A 56 -0.83 -5.71 0.95
C ALA A 56 -1.91 -6.54 0.23
N ASP A 57 -1.56 -7.75 -0.17
CA ASP A 57 -2.48 -8.76 -0.69
C ASP A 57 -3.20 -9.52 0.44
N HIS A 58 -2.54 -9.70 1.59
CA HIS A 58 -3.14 -10.25 2.81
C HIS A 58 -2.41 -9.80 4.10
N SER A 59 -3.05 -10.07 5.24
CA SER A 59 -2.45 -9.93 6.55
C SER A 59 -1.68 -11.19 6.93
N THR A 60 -0.48 -11.02 7.48
CA THR A 60 0.29 -12.10 8.12
C THR A 60 0.71 -11.64 9.51
N VAL A 61 0.11 -12.22 10.54
CA VAL A 61 0.25 -11.76 11.93
C VAL A 61 1.38 -12.51 12.62
N CYS A 62 2.42 -11.81 13.10
CA CYS A 62 3.60 -12.42 13.71
C CYS A 62 3.27 -13.36 14.89
N ALA A 63 2.27 -12.99 15.71
CA ALA A 63 1.83 -13.83 16.84
C ALA A 63 1.18 -15.15 16.39
N ILE A 64 0.59 -15.17 15.19
CA ILE A 64 -0.12 -16.33 14.61
C ILE A 64 0.80 -17.11 13.66
N LYS A 65 1.84 -16.46 13.10
CA LYS A 65 2.78 -17.05 12.13
C LYS A 65 2.13 -17.57 10.85
N ALA A 66 0.93 -17.08 10.55
CA ALA A 66 0.15 -17.46 9.39
C ALA A 66 -0.65 -16.27 8.86
N HIS A 67 -1.18 -16.46 7.66
CA HIS A 67 -2.09 -15.50 7.07
C HIS A 67 -3.38 -15.44 7.88
N THR A 68 -3.96 -14.25 7.99
CA THR A 68 -5.26 -14.03 8.62
C THR A 68 -6.19 -13.28 7.66
N ALA A 69 -7.48 -13.29 7.99
CA ALA A 69 -8.50 -12.56 7.25
C ALA A 69 -8.66 -11.10 7.69
N ASP A 70 -7.74 -10.59 8.53
CA ASP A 70 -7.75 -9.20 8.96
C ASP A 70 -7.57 -8.27 7.74
N PRO A 71 -8.33 -7.17 7.65
CA PRO A 71 -8.21 -6.23 6.55
C PRO A 71 -6.82 -5.59 6.53
N VAL A 72 -6.33 -5.31 5.33
CA VAL A 72 -5.04 -4.65 5.08
C VAL A 72 -5.25 -3.16 4.79
N PRO A 73 -4.30 -2.29 5.17
CA PRO A 73 -4.43 -0.86 4.91
C PRO A 73 -4.23 -0.58 3.40
N LEU A 74 -5.09 0.26 2.83
CA LEU A 74 -4.98 0.77 1.46
C LEU A 74 -4.75 2.28 1.50
N LEU A 75 -3.69 2.74 0.85
CA LEU A 75 -3.42 4.16 0.58
C LEU A 75 -3.59 4.41 -0.90
N VAL A 76 -4.32 5.46 -1.26
CA VAL A 76 -4.42 5.94 -2.65
C VAL A 76 -4.17 7.46 -2.67
N CYS A 77 -3.25 7.91 -3.51
CA CYS A 77 -2.90 9.33 -3.63
C CYS A 77 -2.49 9.72 -5.06
N GLY A 78 -2.32 11.03 -5.28
CA GLY A 78 -1.97 11.61 -6.57
C GLY A 78 -3.18 11.94 -7.45
N GLY A 79 -2.93 12.43 -8.66
CA GLY A 79 -3.98 12.92 -9.55
C GLY A 79 -4.83 14.02 -8.89
N ASN A 80 -6.14 13.94 -9.09
CA ASN A 80 -7.15 14.84 -8.51
C ASN A 80 -7.70 14.37 -7.15
N ILE A 81 -7.09 13.36 -6.52
CA ILE A 81 -7.59 12.77 -5.26
C ILE A 81 -7.43 13.79 -4.11
N LYS A 82 -8.55 14.06 -3.42
CA LYS A 82 -8.56 14.95 -2.25
C LYS A 82 -8.05 14.21 -1.01
N PRO A 83 -7.06 14.76 -0.28
CA PRO A 83 -6.62 14.20 1.00
C PRO A 83 -7.76 14.17 2.02
N ASP A 84 -7.83 13.12 2.82
CA ASP A 84 -8.83 12.93 3.88
C ASP A 84 -8.34 13.35 5.28
N GLY A 85 -7.12 13.91 5.36
CA GLY A 85 -6.52 14.39 6.61
C GLY A 85 -5.78 13.31 7.41
N THR A 86 -5.75 12.06 6.94
CA THR A 86 -4.87 11.04 7.54
C THR A 86 -3.40 11.39 7.31
N MET A 87 -2.57 11.19 8.34
CA MET A 87 -1.16 11.63 8.35
C MET A 87 -0.14 10.48 8.42
N SER A 88 -0.62 9.24 8.49
CA SER A 88 0.24 8.05 8.58
C SER A 88 -0.40 6.84 7.90
N PHE A 89 0.44 5.89 7.48
CA PHE A 89 0.00 4.63 6.89
C PHE A 89 0.13 3.50 7.92
N SER A 90 -1.02 3.05 8.45
CA SER A 90 -1.12 1.96 9.41
C SER A 90 -2.55 1.41 9.43
N GLU A 91 -2.75 0.23 10.01
CA GLU A 91 -4.06 -0.38 10.18
C GLU A 91 -5.02 0.52 10.98
N LYS A 92 -4.49 1.27 11.96
CA LYS A 92 -5.30 2.21 12.77
C LYS A 92 -5.71 3.45 11.96
N ALA A 93 -4.79 4.01 11.17
CA ALA A 93 -5.07 5.18 10.35
C ALA A 93 -6.03 4.86 9.20
N ALA A 94 -5.86 3.69 8.56
CA ALA A 94 -6.70 3.25 7.45
C ALA A 94 -8.19 3.12 7.83
N LYS A 95 -8.50 2.76 9.09
CA LYS A 95 -9.88 2.72 9.60
C LYS A 95 -10.60 4.08 9.59
N LEU A 96 -9.85 5.18 9.54
CA LEU A 96 -10.38 6.54 9.49
C LEU A 96 -10.39 7.11 8.06
N GLY A 97 -9.84 6.37 7.10
CA GLY A 97 -9.67 6.82 5.72
C GLY A 97 -11.00 6.92 4.96
N SER A 98 -11.09 7.90 4.07
CA SER A 98 -12.29 8.20 3.27
C SER A 98 -12.63 7.14 2.22
N VAL A 99 -11.67 6.28 1.84
CA VAL A 99 -11.87 5.15 0.92
C VAL A 99 -12.85 4.13 1.51
N GLY A 100 -12.89 3.99 2.85
CA GLY A 100 -13.66 2.97 3.52
C GLY A 100 -13.12 1.55 3.28
N GLU A 101 -14.00 0.56 3.41
CA GLU A 101 -13.64 -0.85 3.18
C GLU A 101 -13.92 -1.25 1.73
N LEU A 102 -12.94 -1.89 1.10
CA LEU A 102 -13.04 -2.43 -0.25
C LEU A 102 -12.62 -3.90 -0.24
N LYS A 103 -13.24 -4.72 -1.10
CA LYS A 103 -12.70 -6.05 -1.39
C LYS A 103 -11.50 -5.89 -2.31
N GLY A 104 -10.53 -6.80 -2.23
CA GLY A 104 -9.34 -6.76 -3.09
C GLY A 104 -9.68 -6.71 -4.59
N VAL A 105 -10.75 -7.40 -5.01
CA VAL A 105 -11.24 -7.40 -6.40
C VAL A 105 -11.77 -6.04 -6.87
N ASP A 106 -12.17 -5.16 -5.95
CA ASP A 106 -12.74 -3.85 -6.25
C ASP A 106 -11.68 -2.75 -6.35
N ILE A 107 -10.43 -3.03 -5.94
CA ILE A 107 -9.33 -2.04 -5.94
C ILE A 107 -9.02 -1.57 -7.37
N MET A 108 -8.82 -2.49 -8.32
CA MET A 108 -8.49 -2.09 -9.70
C MET A 108 -9.63 -1.31 -10.39
N PRO A 109 -10.90 -1.75 -10.34
CA PRO A 109 -12.03 -0.95 -10.81
C PRO A 109 -12.09 0.45 -10.17
N PHE A 110 -11.83 0.55 -8.86
CA PHE A 110 -11.77 1.82 -8.14
C PHE A 110 -10.66 2.74 -8.67
N LEU A 111 -9.44 2.22 -8.84
CA LEU A 111 -8.30 3.00 -9.37
C LEU A 111 -8.52 3.45 -10.82
N VAL A 112 -9.09 2.60 -11.67
CA VAL A 112 -9.40 2.95 -13.08
C VAL A 112 -10.46 4.06 -13.14
N LYS A 113 -11.42 4.07 -12.21
CA LYS A 113 -12.40 5.16 -12.12
C LYS A 113 -11.70 6.47 -11.77
N LEU A 114 -10.85 6.47 -10.74
CA LEU A 114 -10.11 7.66 -10.32
C LEU A 114 -9.17 8.19 -11.42
N ALA A 115 -8.56 7.30 -12.22
CA ALA A 115 -7.65 7.70 -13.30
C ALA A 115 -8.36 8.40 -14.49
N LYS A 116 -9.69 8.32 -14.57
CA LYS A 116 -10.49 8.94 -15.64
C LYS A 116 -11.09 10.29 -15.23
N GLU A 117 -10.95 10.69 -13.97
CA GLU A 117 -11.49 11.93 -13.38
C GLU A 117 -10.45 13.06 -13.37
#